data_AF-A0A527ICE9-F1
#
_entry.id   AF-A0A527ICE9-F1
#
_cell.length_a   1.000
_cell.length_b   1.000
_cell.length_c   1.000
_cell.angle_alpha   90.00
_cell.angle_beta   90.00
_cell.angle_gamma   90.00
#
_symmetry.space_group_name_H-M   'P 1'
#
loop_
_entity.id
_entity.type
_entity.pdbx_description
1 polymer ?
#
loop_
_entity_poly.entity_id
_entity_poly.type
_entity_poly.pdbx_seq_one_letter_code
_entity_poly.pdbx_strand_id
1 'polypeptide(L)' 'MVSDGIDRLGFLIHDVQRLMRKRFEARASGLGLSSAQWRLLVRVAKEDGVAQARLAELLEIEPISVSRLVDR' A
#
# COMPACT_ATOMS: atom_id res chain seq x y z
N MET A 1 -1.62 12.70 -31.33
CA MET A 1 -1.33 13.93 -30.56
C MET A 1 -1.98 13.95 -29.16
N VAL A 2 -3.15 13.35 -28.93
CA VAL A 2 -3.76 13.26 -27.57
C VAL A 2 -3.07 12.21 -26.66
N SER A 3 -2.57 11.11 -27.23
CA SER A 3 -1.91 10.02 -26.46
C SER A 3 -0.68 10.49 -25.67
N ASP A 4 0.19 11.30 -26.29
CA ASP A 4 1.47 11.72 -25.71
C ASP A 4 1.31 12.48 -24.37
N GLY A 5 0.26 13.29 -24.26
CA GLY A 5 -0.07 13.99 -23.01
C GLY A 5 -0.56 13.04 -21.90
N ILE A 6 -1.33 12.01 -22.26
CA ILE A 6 -1.84 11.00 -21.32
C ILE A 6 -0.70 10.09 -20.86
N ASP A 7 0.17 9.68 -21.78
CA ASP A 7 1.33 8.84 -21.48
C ASP A 7 2.27 9.57 -20.52
N ARG A 8 2.58 10.86 -20.80
CA ARG A 8 3.37 11.71 -19.89
C ARG A 8 2.73 11.88 -18.52
N LEU A 9 1.41 12.06 -18.46
CA LEU A 9 0.68 12.14 -17.19
C LEU A 9 0.81 10.83 -16.40
N GLY A 10 0.68 9.68 -17.06
CA GLY A 10 0.86 8.37 -16.44
C GLY A 10 2.23 8.20 -15.79
N PHE A 11 3.30 8.61 -16.49
CA PHE A 11 4.67 8.61 -15.94
C PHE A 11 4.80 9.51 -14.71
N LEU A 12 4.24 10.73 -14.77
CA LEU A 12 4.29 11.66 -13.64
C LEU A 12 3.53 11.13 -12.41
N ILE A 13 2.36 10.51 -12.61
CA ILE A 13 1.60 9.88 -11.51
C ILE A 13 2.42 8.75 -10.87
N HIS A 14 3.04 7.89 -11.69
CA HIS A 14 3.89 6.81 -11.19
C HIS A 14 5.08 7.35 -10.40
N ASP A 15 5.74 8.41 -10.88
CA ASP A 15 6.85 9.04 -10.17
C ASP A 15 6.42 9.67 -8.84
N VAL A 16 5.30 10.39 -8.82
CA VAL A 16 4.74 10.95 -7.59
C VAL A 16 4.43 9.83 -6.59
N GLN A 17 3.77 8.74 -7.03
CA GLN A 17 3.51 7.57 -6.18
C GLN A 17 4.80 7.00 -5.58
N ARG A 18 5.84 6.82 -6.39
CA ARG A 18 7.14 6.31 -5.95
C ARG A 18 7.81 7.22 -4.93
N LEU A 19 7.79 8.54 -5.16
CA LEU A 19 8.36 9.52 -4.23
C LEU A 19 7.58 9.59 -2.92
N MET A 20 6.24 9.52 -2.97
CA MET A 20 5.39 9.45 -1.78
C MET A 20 5.70 8.20 -0.96
N ARG A 21 5.82 7.03 -1.59
CA ARG A 21 6.19 5.78 -0.91
C ARG A 21 7.55 5.91 -0.21
N LYS A 22 8.58 6.38 -0.91
CA LYS A 22 9.92 6.56 -0.34
C LYS A 22 9.92 7.50 0.86
N ARG A 23 9.18 8.62 0.77
CA ARG A 23 9.10 9.60 1.87
C ARG A 23 8.33 9.06 3.08
N PHE A 24 7.27 8.29 2.83
CA PHE A 24 6.53 7.60 3.89
C PHE A 24 7.43 6.58 4.61
N GLU A 25 8.10 5.70 3.87
CA GLU A 25 9.01 4.69 4.42
C GLU A 25 10.15 5.32 5.21
N ALA A 26 10.73 6.43 4.73
CA ALA A 26 11.77 7.14 5.46
C ALA A 26 11.28 7.74 6.80
N ARG A 27 10.02 8.20 6.87
CA ARG A 27 9.42 8.71 8.11
C ARG A 27 9.02 7.60 9.07
N ALA A 28 8.63 6.44 8.53
CA ALA A 28 8.11 5.32 9.29
C ALA A 28 9.20 4.29 9.68
N SER A 29 10.44 4.45 9.19
CA SER A 29 11.54 3.49 9.41
C SER A 29 11.84 3.23 10.88
N GLY A 30 11.64 4.23 11.75
CA GLY A 30 11.84 4.08 13.20
C GLY A 30 10.70 3.38 13.94
N LEU A 31 9.59 3.03 13.27
CA LEU A 31 8.40 2.47 13.89
C LEU A 31 8.37 0.92 13.86
N GLY A 32 9.39 0.28 13.28
CA GLY A 32 9.52 -1.18 13.29
C GLY A 32 8.55 -1.96 12.40
N LEU A 33 7.74 -1.26 11.58
CA LEU A 33 6.76 -1.89 10.69
C LEU A 33 7.22 -1.92 9.23
N SER A 34 6.97 -3.04 8.57
CA SER A 34 7.18 -3.21 7.12
C SER A 34 6.17 -2.42 6.29
N SER A 35 6.51 -2.12 5.03
CA SER A 35 5.58 -1.46 4.10
C SER A 35 4.28 -2.25 3.88
N ALA A 36 4.28 -3.56 4.10
CA ALA A 36 3.08 -4.40 4.01
C ALA A 36 2.18 -4.25 5.25
N GLN A 37 2.76 -4.24 6.45
CA GLN A 37 2.04 -3.95 7.70
C GLN A 37 1.43 -2.55 7.69
N TRP A 38 2.13 -1.55 7.14
CA TRP A 38 1.56 -0.21 6.97
C TRP A 38 0.34 -0.18 6.07
N ARG A 39 0.38 -0.91 4.94
CA ARG A 39 -0.79 -1.00 4.05
C ARG A 39 -1.95 -1.70 4.76
N LEU A 40 -1.67 -2.78 5.48
CA LEU A 40 -2.66 -3.48 6.31
C LEU A 40 -3.33 -2.53 7.31
N LEU A 41 -2.54 -1.79 8.10
CA LEU A 41 -3.06 -0.82 9.08
C LEU A 41 -3.96 0.24 8.44
N VAL A 42 -3.57 0.78 7.29
CA VAL A 42 -4.39 1.77 6.57
C VAL A 42 -5.74 1.17 6.13
N ARG A 43 -5.79 -0.12 5.76
CA ARG A 43 -7.06 -0.78 5.43
C ARG A 43 -7.93 -0.97 6.65
N VAL A 44 -7.38 -1.53 7.73
CA VAL A 44 -8.11 -1.76 8.99
C VAL A 44 -8.62 -0.43 9.58
N ALA A 45 -7.82 0.63 9.53
CA ALA A 45 -8.23 1.95 10.03
C ALA A 45 -9.37 2.59 9.22
N LYS A 46 -9.54 2.22 7.94
CA LYS A 46 -10.62 2.72 7.08
C LYS A 46 -11.88 1.87 7.16
N GLU A 47 -11.72 0.58 7.39
CA GLU A 47 -12.79 -0.42 7.41
C GLU A 47 -12.59 -1.28 8.66
N ASP A 48 -13.07 -0.80 9.81
CA ASP A 48 -12.96 -1.55 11.05
C ASP A 48 -13.78 -2.85 10.97
N GLY A 49 -13.26 -3.93 11.56
CA GLY A 49 -13.86 -5.26 11.50
C GLY A 49 -13.84 -5.92 10.11
N VAL A 50 -13.09 -5.40 9.14
CA VAL A 50 -12.94 -6.00 7.80
C VAL A 50 -12.41 -7.43 7.86
N ALA A 51 -13.03 -8.32 7.10
CA ALA A 51 -12.64 -9.73 7.05
C ALA A 51 -11.22 -9.89 6.47
N GLN A 52 -10.45 -10.86 6.98
CA GLN A 52 -9.08 -11.13 6.48
C GLN A 52 -9.04 -11.50 4.99
N ALA A 53 -10.05 -12.21 4.48
CA ALA A 53 -10.18 -12.50 3.05
C ALA A 53 -10.27 -11.20 2.22
N ARG A 54 -11.04 -10.22 2.69
CA ARG A 54 -11.16 -8.92 2.04
C ARG A 54 -9.84 -8.14 2.12
N LEU A 55 -9.14 -8.19 3.25
CA LEU A 55 -7.80 -7.61 3.36
C LEU A 55 -6.82 -8.24 2.37
N ALA A 56 -6.90 -9.55 2.16
CA ALA A 56 -6.05 -10.28 1.22
C ALA A 56 -6.27 -9.79 -0.22
N GLU A 57 -7.53 -9.65 -0.65
CA GLU A 57 -7.90 -9.07 -1.95
C GLU A 57 -7.37 -7.64 -2.09
N LEU A 58 -7.62 -6.78 -1.08
CA LEU A 58 -7.24 -5.37 -1.11
C LEU A 58 -5.72 -5.14 -1.09
N LEU A 59 -4.97 -6.09 -0.55
CA LEU A 59 -3.51 -6.05 -0.48
C LEU A 59 -2.84 -6.84 -1.59
N GLU A 60 -3.62 -7.57 -2.39
CA GLU A 60 -3.16 -8.47 -3.46
C GLU A 60 -2.15 -9.50 -2.94
N ILE A 61 -2.49 -10.14 -1.82
CA ILE A 61 -1.68 -11.19 -1.19
C ILE A 61 -2.53 -12.41 -0.86
N GLU A 62 -1.87 -13.54 -0.65
CA GLU A 62 -2.54 -14.76 -0.17
C GLU A 62 -3.20 -14.55 1.20
N PRO A 63 -4.38 -15.12 1.47
CA PRO A 63 -5.07 -14.97 2.77
C PRO A 63 -4.19 -15.29 3.98
N ILE A 64 -3.39 -16.37 3.91
CA ILE A 64 -2.46 -16.74 4.99
C ILE A 64 -1.42 -15.66 5.28
N SER A 65 -1.08 -14.83 4.29
CA SER A 65 -0.12 -13.74 4.45
C SER A 65 -0.71 -12.59 5.28
N VAL A 66 -2.03 -12.39 5.27
CA VAL A 66 -2.68 -11.39 6.14
C VAL A 66 -2.49 -11.77 7.60
N SER A 67 -2.77 -13.02 7.99
CA SER A 67 -2.59 -13.48 9.37
C SER A 67 -1.14 -13.30 9.82
N ARG A 68 -0.17 -13.69 8.98
CA ARG A 68 1.27 -13.49 9.27
C ARG A 68 1.68 -12.01 9.40
N LEU A 69 0.98 -11.09 8.75
CA LEU A 69 1.25 -9.65 8.88
C LEU A 69 0.63 -9.07 10.16
N VAL A 70 -0.46 -9.65 10.66
CA VAL A 70 -1.10 -9.26 11.93
C VAL A 70 -0.30 -9.79 13.12
N ASP A 71 0.21 -11.02 13.03
CA ASP A 71 0.89 -11.70 14.14
C ASP A 71 2.32 -11.19 14.42
N ARG A 72 2.89 -10.41 13.48
CA ARG A 72 4.23 -9.80 13.59
C ARG A 72 4.14 -8.37 14.06
#